data_AF-A0A2E7E5I3-F1
#
_entry.id   AF-A0A2E7E5I3-F1
#
_cell.length_a   1.000
_cell.length_b   1.000
_cell.length_c   1.000
_cell.angle_alpha   90.00
_cell.angle_beta   90.00
_cell.angle_gamma   90.00
#
_symmetry.space_group_name_H-M   'P 1'
#
loop_
_entity.id
_entity.type
_entity.pdbx_description
1 polymer ?
#
loop_
_entity_poly.entity_id
_entity_poly.type
_entity_poly.pdbx_seq_one_letter_code
_entity_poly.pdbx_strand_id
1 'polypeptide(L)'
;MNPNSPCPCGSPEAYARCCGRFHAGELPESAEQLMRSRFSAFRMGQMEYIRETWHPATRPNDLDADASVVWSTLVVHAHTQQGDAATVEFEARFLQLGECQSWCVLTEASQFSREQGRWYYVEGKADWQDLQPGRNDVCPCGSGRKYKKCCAVDQGAAFVESARRAF
;
A
#
# COMPACT_ATOMS: atom_id res chain seq x y z
N MET A 1 -6.26 13.91 -0.71
CA MET A 1 -5.33 13.84 0.44
C MET A 1 -4.74 15.21 0.68
N ASN A 2 -4.61 15.68 1.93
CA ASN A 2 -3.86 16.92 2.18
C ASN A 2 -2.36 16.68 1.88
N PRO A 3 -1.72 17.50 1.02
CA PRO A 3 -0.32 17.31 0.61
C PRO A 3 0.67 17.34 1.78
N ASN A 4 0.30 17.97 2.90
CA ASN A 4 1.11 18.10 4.10
C ASN A 4 0.85 16.99 5.14
N SER A 5 -0.12 16.10 4.92
CA SER A 5 -0.33 14.95 5.80
C SER A 5 0.77 13.91 5.62
N PRO A 6 1.07 13.08 6.65
CA PRO A 6 2.00 11.98 6.53
C PRO A 6 1.65 11.05 5.37
N CYS A 7 2.68 10.50 4.72
CA CYS A 7 2.49 9.67 3.55
C CYS A 7 1.85 8.31 3.90
N PRO A 8 0.87 7.84 3.11
CA PRO A 8 0.28 6.51 3.26
C PRO A 8 1.28 5.35 3.34
N CYS A 9 2.42 5.43 2.65
CA CYS A 9 3.42 4.37 2.63
C CYS A 9 4.15 4.13 3.96
N GLY A 10 3.78 4.84 5.03
CA GLY A 10 4.39 4.75 6.35
C GLY A 10 5.57 5.69 6.56
N SER A 11 5.96 6.49 5.55
CA SER A 11 6.98 7.52 5.71
C SER A 11 6.48 8.66 6.62
N PRO A 12 7.30 9.17 7.54
CA PRO A 12 6.95 10.35 8.34
C PRO A 12 6.91 11.63 7.52
N GLU A 13 7.43 11.62 6.28
CA GLU A 13 7.37 12.78 5.40
C GLU A 13 5.95 13.08 4.92
N ALA A 14 5.73 14.37 4.60
CA ALA A 14 4.52 14.83 3.96
C ALA A 14 4.31 14.10 2.62
N TYR A 15 3.05 13.73 2.32
CA TYR A 15 2.69 13.03 1.09
C TYR A 15 3.29 13.69 -0.16
N ALA A 16 3.18 15.01 -0.31
CA ALA A 16 3.70 15.74 -1.47
C ALA A 16 5.22 15.61 -1.65
N ARG A 17 5.97 15.39 -0.56
CA ARG A 17 7.44 15.22 -0.58
C ARG A 17 7.87 13.75 -0.66
N CYS A 18 6.93 12.83 -0.40
CA CYS A 18 7.16 11.39 -0.47
C CYS A 18 6.51 10.82 -1.75
N CYS A 19 5.42 10.06 -1.66
CA CYS A 19 4.82 9.41 -2.83
C CYS A 19 4.10 10.37 -3.78
N GLY A 20 3.66 11.53 -3.30
CA GLY A 20 2.93 12.51 -4.09
C GLY A 20 3.73 13.10 -5.23
N ARG A 21 5.06 13.24 -5.10
CA ARG A 21 5.93 13.69 -6.20
C ARG A 21 5.94 12.70 -7.36
N PHE A 22 5.91 11.40 -7.05
CA PHE A 22 5.89 10.35 -8.06
C PHE A 22 4.52 10.26 -8.74
N HIS A 23 3.44 10.40 -7.97
CA HIS A 23 2.09 10.50 -8.53
C HIS A 23 1.90 11.77 -9.39
N ALA A 24 2.73 12.80 -9.19
CA ALA A 24 2.77 14.01 -10.01
C ALA A 24 3.69 13.92 -11.24
N GLY A 25 4.33 12.76 -11.47
CA GLY A 25 5.12 12.49 -12.68
C GLY A 25 6.64 12.39 -12.48
N GLU A 26 7.17 12.60 -11.26
CA GLU A 26 8.57 12.27 -10.99
C GLU A 26 8.78 10.75 -11.05
N LEU A 27 9.97 10.31 -11.48
CA LEU A 27 10.31 8.89 -11.55
C LEU A 27 10.89 8.42 -10.21
N PRO A 28 10.42 7.28 -9.65
CA PRO A 28 11.09 6.62 -8.55
C PRO A 28 12.53 6.24 -8.93
N GLU A 29 13.47 6.50 -8.03
CA GLU A 29 14.89 6.23 -8.19
C GLU A 29 15.23 4.77 -7.85
N SER A 30 14.42 4.13 -7.00
CA SER A 30 14.56 2.73 -6.60
C SER A 30 13.25 1.95 -6.70
N ALA A 31 13.37 0.61 -6.77
CA ALA A 31 12.22 -0.29 -6.74
C ALA A 31 11.43 -0.15 -5.43
N GLU A 32 12.08 0.08 -4.29
CA GLU A 32 11.40 0.35 -3.02
C GLU A 32 10.56 1.64 -3.07
N GLN A 33 11.10 2.73 -3.63
CA GLN A 33 10.33 3.97 -3.80
C GLN A 33 9.11 3.74 -4.71
N LEU A 34 9.26 2.93 -5.76
CA LEU A 34 8.15 2.56 -6.63
C LEU A 34 7.12 1.69 -5.88
N MET A 35 7.55 0.70 -5.11
CA MET A 35 6.67 -0.15 -4.30
C MET A 35 5.85 0.69 -3.32
N ARG A 36 6.49 1.62 -2.59
CA ARG A 36 5.84 2.52 -1.62
C ARG A 36 4.83 3.47 -2.27
N SER A 37 5.17 4.01 -3.44
CA SER A 37 4.24 4.86 -4.20
C SER A 37 3.08 4.06 -4.75
N ARG A 38 3.31 2.86 -5.29
CA ARG A 38 2.22 1.95 -5.70
C ARG A 38 1.27 1.63 -4.55
N PHE A 39 1.78 1.28 -3.36
CA PHE A 39 0.93 1.06 -2.19
C PHE A 39 0.08 2.31 -1.86
N SER A 40 0.72 3.48 -1.88
CA SER A 40 0.00 4.73 -1.65
C SER A 40 -1.10 4.92 -2.69
N ALA A 41 -0.80 4.78 -3.99
CA ALA A 41 -1.76 4.87 -5.07
C ALA A 41 -2.94 3.88 -4.92
N PHE A 42 -2.69 2.63 -4.53
CA PHE A 42 -3.77 1.66 -4.22
C PHE A 42 -4.67 2.16 -3.10
N ARG A 43 -4.07 2.65 -2.01
CA ARG A 43 -4.83 3.23 -0.89
C ARG A 43 -5.65 4.45 -1.30
N MET A 44 -5.16 5.22 -2.28
CA MET A 44 -5.82 6.42 -2.80
C MET A 44 -6.79 6.15 -3.96
N GLY A 45 -6.92 4.91 -4.44
CA GLY A 45 -7.68 4.60 -5.65
C GLY A 45 -7.09 5.20 -6.95
N GLN A 46 -5.81 5.56 -6.98
CA GLN A 46 -5.14 6.12 -8.15
C GLN A 46 -4.71 5.02 -9.14
N MET A 47 -5.69 4.35 -9.75
CA MET A 47 -5.46 3.16 -10.59
C MET A 47 -4.67 3.45 -11.86
N GLU A 48 -4.70 4.68 -12.38
CA GLU A 48 -3.89 5.05 -13.55
C GLU A 48 -2.40 4.98 -13.24
N TYR A 49 -1.96 5.48 -12.07
CA TYR A 49 -0.57 5.34 -11.64
C TYR A 49 -0.15 3.87 -11.49
N ILE A 50 -1.04 3.00 -10.99
CA ILE A 50 -0.79 1.56 -10.90
C ILE A 50 -0.60 0.96 -12.30
N ARG A 51 -1.44 1.34 -13.26
CA ARG A 51 -1.39 0.88 -14.66
C ARG A 51 -0.13 1.35 -15.38
N GLU A 52 0.28 2.59 -15.18
CA GLU A 52 1.47 3.20 -15.79
C GLU A 52 2.78 2.65 -15.22
N THR A 53 2.78 2.20 -13.97
CA THR A 53 3.98 1.66 -13.30
C THR A 53 4.03 0.13 -13.31
N TRP A 54 3.08 -0.53 -13.97
CA TRP A 54 3.13 -1.96 -14.25
C TRP A 54 3.85 -2.20 -15.58
N HIS A 55 4.72 -3.20 -15.61
CA HIS A 55 5.42 -3.61 -16.81
C HIS A 55 4.42 -4.04 -17.91
N PRO A 56 4.49 -3.49 -19.13
CA PRO A 56 3.48 -3.75 -20.17
C PRO A 56 3.28 -5.22 -20.52
N ALA A 57 4.33 -6.05 -20.42
CA ALA A 57 4.26 -7.47 -20.75
C ALA A 57 3.50 -8.33 -19.74
N THR A 58 3.36 -7.87 -18.49
CA THR A 58 2.71 -8.64 -17.40
C THR A 58 1.49 -7.93 -16.83
N ARG A 59 1.15 -6.76 -17.37
CA ARG A 59 0.03 -5.94 -16.92
C ARG A 59 -1.30 -6.62 -17.27
N PRO A 60 -2.18 -6.89 -16.29
CA PRO A 60 -3.53 -7.39 -16.56
C PRO A 60 -4.34 -6.41 -17.41
N ASN A 61 -5.23 -6.93 -18.24
CA ASN A 61 -6.16 -6.11 -19.03
C ASN A 61 -7.23 -5.44 -18.16
N ASP A 62 -7.64 -6.13 -17.10
CA ASP A 62 -8.62 -5.65 -16.14
C ASP A 62 -7.90 -5.35 -14.81
N LEU A 63 -7.83 -4.06 -14.47
CA LEU A 63 -7.11 -3.57 -13.30
C LEU A 63 -7.92 -2.44 -12.67
N ASP A 64 -8.80 -2.84 -11.76
CA ASP A 64 -9.64 -1.94 -10.99
C ASP A 64 -9.38 -2.08 -9.48
N ALA A 65 -9.70 -1.02 -8.74
CA ALA A 65 -9.63 -1.04 -7.30
C ALA A 65 -10.75 -1.93 -6.74
N ASP A 66 -10.41 -2.87 -5.86
CA ASP A 66 -11.41 -3.59 -5.10
C ASP A 66 -11.98 -2.68 -3.99
N ALA A 67 -13.21 -2.21 -4.18
CA ALA A 67 -13.90 -1.34 -3.23
C ALA A 67 -14.18 -2.02 -1.87
N SER A 68 -14.07 -3.36 -1.81
CA SER A 68 -14.17 -4.12 -0.58
C SER A 68 -12.86 -4.12 0.24
N VAL A 69 -11.75 -3.64 -0.32
CA VAL A 69 -10.44 -3.60 0.36
C VAL A 69 -10.11 -2.17 0.79
N VAL A 70 -9.85 -1.97 2.09
CA VAL A 70 -9.39 -0.68 2.62
C VAL A 70 -7.97 -0.82 3.16
N TRP A 71 -6.99 -0.38 2.36
CA TRP A 71 -5.58 -0.43 2.71
C TRP A 71 -5.23 0.46 3.91
N SER A 72 -4.45 -0.09 4.84
CA SER A 72 -4.11 0.55 6.11
C SER A 72 -2.64 0.96 6.17
N THR A 73 -1.74 0.00 6.34
CA THR A 73 -0.32 0.23 6.61
C THR A 73 0.55 -0.63 5.72
N LEU A 74 1.75 -0.13 5.43
CA LEU A 74 2.81 -0.84 4.73
C LEU A 74 4.04 -0.95 5.62
N VAL A 75 4.66 -2.13 5.65
CA VAL A 75 5.99 -2.35 6.21
C VAL A 75 6.84 -3.06 5.16
N VAL A 76 7.93 -2.42 4.74
CA VAL A 76 8.92 -3.03 3.84
C VAL A 76 9.97 -3.73 4.68
N HIS A 77 10.20 -5.02 4.41
CA HIS A 77 11.13 -5.88 5.14
C HIS A 77 12.51 -5.92 4.46
N ALA A 78 12.53 -6.02 3.12
CA ALA A 78 13.77 -6.10 2.37
C ALA A 78 13.64 -5.44 0.99
N HIS A 79 14.75 -4.91 0.50
CA HIS A 79 14.93 -4.44 -0.86
C HIS A 79 16.30 -4.92 -1.35
N THR A 80 16.29 -5.75 -2.39
CA THR A 80 17.51 -6.26 -3.03
C THR A 80 17.51 -5.86 -4.49
N GLN A 81 18.64 -5.35 -4.98
CA GLN A 81 18.79 -4.90 -6.36
C GLN A 81 20.02 -5.55 -6.99
N GLN A 82 19.86 -6.01 -8.23
CA GLN A 82 20.94 -6.50 -9.08
C GLN A 82 20.82 -5.87 -10.48
N GLY A 83 21.63 -4.84 -10.72
CA GLY A 83 21.59 -4.09 -11.98
C GLY A 83 20.22 -3.43 -12.19
N ASP A 84 19.55 -3.85 -13.26
CA ASP A 84 18.22 -3.37 -13.67
C ASP A 84 17.07 -4.28 -13.18
N ALA A 85 17.34 -5.21 -12.27
CA ALA A 85 16.33 -6.02 -11.58
C ALA A 85 16.35 -5.77 -10.08
N ALA A 86 15.20 -5.86 -9.42
CA ALA A 86 15.11 -5.73 -7.97
C ALA A 86 13.93 -6.54 -7.40
N THR A 87 14.04 -6.93 -6.13
CA THR A 87 12.97 -7.55 -5.35
C THR A 87 12.69 -6.70 -4.12
N VAL A 88 11.41 -6.47 -3.82
CA VAL A 88 10.96 -5.80 -2.59
C VAL A 88 10.02 -6.73 -1.84
N GLU A 89 10.37 -7.04 -0.60
CA GLU A 89 9.57 -7.88 0.30
C GLU A 89 8.86 -6.98 1.32
N PHE A 90 7.56 -7.14 1.48
CA PHE A 90 6.76 -6.30 2.37
C PHE A 90 5.52 -7.01 2.92
N GLU A 91 4.97 -6.44 3.99
CA GLU A 91 3.62 -6.70 4.45
C GLU A 91 2.73 -5.47 4.29
N ALA A 92 1.50 -5.67 3.83
CA ALA A 92 0.47 -4.65 3.73
C ALA A 92 -0.76 -5.10 4.51
N ARG A 93 -1.20 -4.29 5.47
CA ARG A 93 -2.41 -4.56 6.26
C ARG A 93 -3.59 -3.85 5.64
N PHE A 94 -4.74 -4.50 5.64
CA PHE A 94 -5.99 -3.93 5.12
C PHE A 94 -7.18 -4.44 5.92
N LEU A 95 -8.27 -3.69 5.84
CA LEU A 95 -9.56 -4.13 6.33
C LEU A 95 -10.39 -4.63 5.14
N GLN A 96 -10.76 -5.90 5.17
CA GLN A 96 -11.71 -6.49 4.24
C GLN A 96 -13.12 -6.11 4.66
N LEU A 97 -13.86 -5.48 3.76
CA LEU A 97 -15.27 -5.14 3.93
C LEU A 97 -16.13 -6.28 3.41
N GLY A 98 -17.26 -6.50 4.08
CA GLY A 98 -18.21 -7.56 3.77
C GLY A 98 -19.27 -7.66 4.88
N GLU A 99 -19.98 -8.78 4.95
CA GLU A 99 -20.93 -9.05 6.04
C GLU A 99 -20.25 -9.03 7.41
N CYS A 100 -19.02 -9.57 7.47
CA CYS A 100 -18.14 -9.51 8.62
C CYS A 100 -16.84 -8.81 8.21
N GLN A 101 -16.57 -7.64 8.77
CA GLN A 101 -15.30 -6.95 8.54
C GLN A 101 -14.16 -7.70 9.23
N SER A 102 -13.09 -8.01 8.49
CA SER A 102 -11.91 -8.68 9.01
C SER A 102 -10.64 -7.91 8.65
N TRP A 103 -9.73 -7.84 9.62
CA TRP A 103 -8.37 -7.38 9.35
C TRP A 103 -7.63 -8.50 8.64
N CYS A 104 -6.87 -8.15 7.62
CA CYS A 104 -6.03 -9.08 6.88
C CYS A 104 -4.62 -8.49 6.72
N VAL A 105 -3.67 -9.38 6.46
CA VAL A 105 -2.30 -9.03 6.07
C VAL A 105 -1.97 -9.71 4.77
N LEU A 106 -1.45 -8.94 3.82
CA LEU A 106 -0.83 -9.44 2.59
C LEU A 106 0.68 -9.43 2.81
N THR A 107 1.34 -10.56 2.57
CA THR A 107 2.80 -10.66 2.50
C THR A 107 3.17 -10.93 1.05
N GLU A 108 4.09 -10.13 0.50
CA GLU A 108 4.48 -10.26 -0.89
C GLU A 108 5.98 -10.03 -1.09
N ALA A 109 6.56 -10.80 -2.02
CA ALA A 109 7.85 -10.53 -2.64
C ALA A 109 7.59 -10.12 -4.10
N SER A 110 7.70 -8.81 -4.37
CA SER A 110 7.47 -8.24 -5.70
C SER A 110 8.78 -8.08 -6.46
N GLN A 111 8.75 -8.44 -7.73
CA GLN A 111 9.83 -8.28 -8.69
C GLN A 111 9.63 -6.99 -9.50
N PHE A 112 10.73 -6.28 -9.73
CA PHE A 112 10.78 -5.03 -10.47
C PHE A 112 11.89 -5.07 -11.52
N SER A 113 11.65 -4.42 -12.65
CA SER A 113 12.65 -4.21 -13.70
C SER A 113 12.82 -2.73 -13.99
N ARG A 114 14.02 -2.31 -14.39
CA ARG A 114 14.32 -0.95 -14.83
C ARG A 114 14.59 -0.92 -16.32
N GLU A 115 13.85 -0.10 -17.04
CA GLU A 115 14.03 0.12 -18.47
C GLU A 115 14.16 1.60 -18.77
N GLN A 116 15.22 1.98 -19.48
CA GLN A 116 15.48 3.38 -19.85
C GLN A 116 15.44 4.35 -18.63
N GLY A 117 15.91 3.87 -17.47
CA GLY A 117 15.94 4.64 -16.23
C GLY A 117 14.63 4.65 -15.43
N ARG A 118 13.56 3.98 -15.90
CA ARG A 118 12.26 3.89 -15.22
C ARG A 118 12.04 2.50 -14.64
N TRP A 119 11.66 2.43 -13.37
CA TRP A 119 11.26 1.18 -12.72
C TRP A 119 9.82 0.80 -13.06
N TYR A 120 9.57 -0.50 -13.19
CA TYR A 120 8.26 -1.11 -13.38
C TYR A 120 8.07 -2.29 -12.43
N TYR A 121 6.86 -2.45 -11.92
CA TYR A 121 6.42 -3.70 -11.27
C TYR A 121 6.21 -4.77 -12.34
N VAL A 122 6.84 -5.93 -12.17
CA VAL A 122 6.72 -7.05 -13.11
C VAL A 122 5.66 -8.02 -12.63
N GLU A 123 5.89 -8.63 -11.48
CA GLU A 123 5.00 -9.60 -10.85
C GLU A 123 5.36 -9.73 -9.37
N GLY A 124 4.54 -10.45 -8.61
CA GLY A 124 4.85 -10.77 -7.22
C GLY A 124 4.04 -11.96 -6.74
N LYS A 125 4.59 -12.65 -5.74
CA LYS A 125 3.88 -13.74 -5.06
C LYS A 125 3.25 -13.19 -3.80
N ALA A 126 1.95 -12.92 -3.88
CA ALA A 126 1.16 -12.47 -2.74
C ALA A 126 0.53 -13.66 -2.01
N ASP A 127 0.67 -13.67 -0.70
CA ASP A 127 -0.07 -14.52 0.23
C ASP A 127 -0.87 -13.62 1.18
N TRP A 128 -2.15 -13.93 1.39
CA TRP A 128 -3.00 -13.18 2.32
C TRP A 128 -3.48 -14.07 3.45
N GLN A 129 -3.58 -13.48 4.64
CA GLN A 129 -3.99 -14.19 5.84
C GLN A 129 -4.90 -13.30 6.69
N ASP A 130 -5.83 -13.95 7.40
CA ASP A 130 -6.63 -13.29 8.42
C ASP A 130 -5.73 -12.81 9.56
N LEU A 131 -5.89 -11.55 9.93
CA LEU A 131 -5.19 -10.94 11.04
C LEU A 131 -6.18 -10.77 12.20
N GLN A 132 -5.96 -11.52 13.28
CA GLN A 132 -6.75 -11.42 14.50
C GLN A 132 -5.98 -10.63 15.58
N PRO A 133 -6.09 -9.29 15.62
CA PRO A 133 -5.37 -8.50 16.60
C PRO A 133 -5.85 -8.83 18.03
N GLY A 134 -4.90 -9.11 18.91
CA GLY A 134 -5.14 -9.26 20.32
C GLY A 134 -5.69 -7.96 20.92
N ARG A 135 -6.51 -8.09 21.96
CA ARG A 135 -7.20 -6.96 22.61
C ARG A 135 -6.26 -5.79 22.99
N ASN A 136 -5.02 -6.08 23.37
CA ASN A 136 -4.04 -5.07 23.80
C ASN A 136 -3.00 -4.72 22.74
N ASP A 137 -3.03 -5.36 21.57
CA ASP A 137 -2.05 -5.14 20.51
C ASP A 137 -2.24 -3.77 19.86
N VAL A 138 -1.22 -3.29 19.16
CA VAL A 138 -1.34 -2.06 18.36
C VAL A 138 -2.38 -2.29 17.27
N CYS A 139 -3.30 -1.34 17.13
CA CYS A 139 -4.39 -1.45 16.18
C CYS A 139 -3.86 -1.49 14.74
N PRO A 140 -4.30 -2.46 13.90
CA PRO A 140 -3.82 -2.60 12.52
C PRO A 140 -4.11 -1.40 11.61
N CYS A 141 -5.02 -0.50 12.01
CA CYS A 141 -5.34 0.74 11.28
C CYS A 141 -4.20 1.78 11.25
N GLY A 142 -3.08 1.51 11.91
CA GLY A 142 -1.93 2.43 11.96
C GLY A 142 -2.05 3.59 12.95
N SER A 143 -3.14 3.67 13.74
CA SER A 143 -3.34 4.77 14.70
C SER A 143 -2.37 4.79 15.90
N GLY A 144 -1.57 3.74 16.10
CA GLY A 144 -0.70 3.57 17.26
C GLY A 144 -1.44 3.24 18.58
N ARG A 145 -2.78 3.28 18.61
CA ARG A 145 -3.58 2.95 19.79
C ARG A 145 -3.72 1.44 19.97
N LYS A 146 -4.01 1.00 21.20
CA LYS A 146 -4.40 -0.40 21.47
C LYS A 146 -5.71 -0.76 20.75
N TYR A 147 -5.82 -1.98 20.21
CA TYR A 147 -6.96 -2.44 19.42
C TYR A 147 -8.31 -2.22 20.13
N LYS A 148 -8.41 -2.60 21.42
CA LYS A 148 -9.61 -2.39 22.25
C LYS A 148 -10.08 -0.94 22.40
N LYS A 149 -9.20 0.03 22.18
CA LYS A 149 -9.47 1.48 22.28
C LYS A 149 -9.54 2.15 20.90
N CYS A 150 -9.59 1.35 19.84
CA CYS A 150 -9.58 1.79 18.46
C CYS A 150 -10.61 0.98 17.66
N CYS A 151 -10.20 0.24 16.63
CA CYS A 151 -11.13 -0.40 15.70
C CYS A 151 -11.97 -1.53 16.31
N ALA A 152 -11.63 -2.04 17.50
CA ALA A 152 -12.53 -2.97 18.19
C ALA A 152 -13.83 -2.31 18.69
N VAL A 153 -13.85 -0.97 18.83
CA VAL A 153 -15.01 -0.22 19.37
C VAL A 153 -16.12 -0.09 18.34
N ASP A 154 -15.75 0.09 17.08
CA ASP A 154 -16.65 0.44 15.97
C ASP A 154 -16.45 -0.46 14.75
N GLN A 155 -15.79 -1.61 14.97
CA GLN A 155 -15.38 -2.56 13.91
C GLN A 155 -14.50 -1.93 12.82
N GLY A 156 -13.89 -0.77 13.07
CA GLY A 156 -13.06 -0.07 12.09
C GLY A 156 -13.83 0.94 11.23
N ALA A 157 -15.10 1.21 11.52
CA ALA A 157 -15.92 2.18 10.78
C ALA A 157 -15.25 3.56 10.66
N ALA A 158 -14.70 4.12 11.76
CA ALA A 158 -14.01 5.41 11.71
C ALA A 158 -12.72 5.36 10.87
N PHE A 159 -12.04 4.21 10.82
CA PHE A 159 -10.89 4.02 9.93
C PHE A 159 -11.34 4.03 8.47
N VAL A 160 -12.40 3.30 8.12
CA VAL A 160 -12.96 3.26 6.75
C VAL A 160 -13.39 4.65 6.31
N GLU A 161 -14.11 5.38 7.15
CA GLU A 161 -14.55 6.74 6.84
C GLU A 161 -13.35 7.69 6.63
N SER A 162 -12.36 7.64 7.51
CA SER A 162 -11.14 8.44 7.36
C SER A 162 -10.33 8.07 6.13
N ALA A 163 -10.26 6.78 5.78
CA ALA A 163 -9.53 6.31 4.60
C ALA A 163 -10.24 6.75 3.32
N ARG A 164 -11.57 6.71 3.28
CA ARG A 164 -12.35 7.15 2.12
C ARG A 164 -12.36 8.66 1.94
N ARG A 165 -12.50 9.45 3.03
CA ARG A 165 -12.48 10.93 2.97
C ARG A 165 -11.12 11.51 2.59
N ALA A 166 -10.05 10.72 2.67
CA ALA A 166 -8.73 11.15 2.23
C ALA A 166 -8.63 11.27 0.70
N PHE A 167 -9.63 10.80 -0.06
CA PHE A 167 -9.69 10.77 -1.53
C PHE A 167 -11.06 11.23 -2.02
#